data_AF-A0A822HSX0-F1
#
_entry.id   AF-A0A822HSX0-F1
#
_cell.length_a   1.000
_cell.length_b   1.000
_cell.length_c   1.000
_cell.angle_alpha   90.00
_cell.angle_beta   90.00
_cell.angle_gamma   90.00
#
_symmetry.space_group_name_H-M   'P 1'
#
loop_
_entity.id
_entity.type
_entity.pdbx_description
1 polymer ?
#
loop_
_entity_poly.entity_id
_entity_poly.type
_entity_poly.pdbx_seq_one_letter_code
_entity_poly.pdbx_strand_id
1 'polypeptide(L)'
;MDYSFGPEPSLTIRTIGGILDFFVFLGPSPEQVIQQYTWLIGRSFLPPYWGLGFHLSRFDYGNLTYMKMVNKRNRDADIPLDVQYADIDYMDAEKVFTIDPTHYQGLKEFFSQLRTDGMRTIAILDPGSFDDQKYYAPTIEGIKEDVFIKWEDGRLMKGT
;
A
#
# COMPACT_ATOMS: atom_id res chain seq x y z
N MET A 1 22.46 -2.62 6.14
CA MET A 1 23.13 -1.77 7.14
C MET A 1 22.78 -2.32 8.51
N ASP A 2 23.75 -2.34 9.43
CA ASP A 2 23.50 -2.56 10.85
C ASP A 2 23.94 -1.34 11.67
N TYR A 3 23.46 -1.27 12.92
CA TYR A 3 23.94 -0.31 13.89
C TYR A 3 24.05 -0.96 15.27
N SER A 4 24.97 -0.46 16.10
CA SER A 4 25.15 -0.91 17.48
C SER A 4 25.46 0.24 18.41
N PHE A 5 24.85 0.23 19.61
CA PHE A 5 25.16 1.17 20.69
C PHE A 5 26.34 0.67 21.52
N GLY A 6 27.26 1.58 21.86
CA GLY A 6 28.35 1.29 22.78
C GLY A 6 27.94 1.44 24.26
N PRO A 7 28.80 1.02 25.19
CA PRO A 7 28.59 1.23 26.63
C PRO A 7 28.71 2.71 27.03
N GLU A 8 29.53 3.48 26.30
CA GLU A 8 29.56 4.95 26.35
C GLU A 8 28.58 5.54 25.31
N PRO A 9 28.20 6.85 25.40
CA PRO A 9 27.31 7.53 24.44
C PRO A 9 27.88 7.55 23.01
N SER A 10 27.73 6.44 22.30
CA SER A 10 28.34 6.17 21.00
C SER A 10 27.45 5.25 20.16
N LEU A 11 27.50 5.47 18.85
CA LEU A 11 26.77 4.71 17.85
C LEU A 11 27.78 4.28 16.77
N THR A 12 27.78 2.99 16.44
CA THR A 12 28.50 2.48 15.26
C THR A 12 27.50 2.14 14.18
N ILE A 13 27.72 2.61 12.95
CA ILE A 13 26.92 2.31 11.76
C ILE A 13 27.79 1.51 10.79
N ARG A 14 27.32 0.35 10.31
CA ARG A 14 28.04 -0.47 9.32
C ARG A 14 27.17 -0.69 8.08
N THR A 15 27.68 -0.26 6.92
CA THR A 15 27.05 -0.49 5.61
C THR A 15 27.86 -1.47 4.79
N ILE A 16 27.21 -2.16 3.85
CA ILE A 16 27.84 -3.13 2.92
C ILE A 16 28.21 -2.50 1.57
N GLY A 17 27.98 -1.20 1.40
CA GLY A 17 28.26 -0.46 0.17
C GLY A 17 27.72 0.97 0.22
N GLY A 18 27.87 1.70 -0.90
CA GLY A 18 27.50 3.12 -1.02
C GLY A 18 28.62 4.07 -0.56
N ILE A 19 28.25 5.32 -0.28
CA ILE A 19 29.11 6.33 0.33
C ILE A 19 28.59 6.72 1.71
N LEU A 20 29.42 7.39 2.50
CA LEU A 20 28.99 8.02 3.75
C LEU A 20 28.58 9.46 3.49
N ASP A 21 27.28 9.70 3.37
CA ASP A 21 26.68 11.03 3.17
C ASP A 21 25.86 11.41 4.42
N PHE A 22 26.32 12.42 5.16
CA PHE A 22 25.79 12.77 6.48
C PHE A 22 25.18 14.17 6.50
N PHE A 23 23.98 14.26 7.06
CA PHE A 23 23.30 15.52 7.35
C PHE A 23 23.08 15.63 8.86
N VAL A 24 23.48 16.76 9.44
CA VAL A 24 23.37 17.03 10.88
C VAL A 24 22.46 18.23 11.09
N PHE A 25 21.42 18.03 11.90
CA PHE A 25 20.39 19.03 12.18
C PHE A 25 20.46 19.43 13.65
N LEU A 26 20.64 20.73 13.94
CA LEU A 26 21.05 21.21 15.26
C LEU A 26 19.90 21.78 16.10
N GLY A 27 18.69 21.91 15.57
CA GLY A 27 17.56 22.44 16.34
C GLY A 27 17.67 23.97 16.57
N PRO A 28 17.45 24.50 17.79
CA PRO A 28 17.69 23.84 19.09
C PRO A 28 16.55 22.99 19.68
N SER A 29 15.29 23.14 19.24
CA SER A 29 14.20 22.29 19.75
C SER A 29 14.05 20.99 18.96
N PRO A 30 13.50 19.90 19.54
CA PRO A 30 13.16 18.69 18.79
C PRO A 30 12.30 18.95 17.54
N GLU A 31 11.33 19.85 17.63
CA GLU A 31 10.47 20.24 16.50
C GLU A 31 11.28 20.90 15.38
N GLN A 32 12.23 21.77 15.73
CA GLN A 32 13.10 22.42 14.74
C GLN A 32 14.06 21.43 14.08
N VAL A 33 14.56 20.42 14.81
CA VAL A 33 15.34 19.32 14.23
C VAL A 33 14.51 18.59 13.16
N ILE A 34 13.26 18.23 13.47
CA ILE A 34 12.36 17.56 12.52
C ILE A 34 12.01 18.48 11.33
N GLN A 35 11.83 19.78 11.56
CA GLN A 35 11.60 20.74 10.48
C GLN A 35 12.79 20.86 9.53
N GLN A 36 14.02 20.89 10.05
CA GLN A 36 15.24 20.94 9.24
C GLN A 36 15.42 19.64 8.43
N TYR A 37 15.16 18.48 9.06
CA TYR A 37 15.20 17.18 8.37
C TYR A 37 14.17 17.09 7.24
N THR A 38 12.91 17.41 7.52
CA THR A 38 11.83 17.36 6.51
C THR A 38 11.93 18.48 5.46
N TRP A 39 12.66 19.56 5.74
CA TRP A 39 13.04 20.52 4.71
C TRP A 39 13.99 19.89 3.67
N LEU A 40 14.93 19.04 4.11
CA LEU A 40 15.86 18.35 3.21
C LEU A 40 15.18 17.20 2.44
N ILE A 41 14.49 16.29 3.14
CA ILE A 41 13.95 15.06 2.51
C ILE A 41 12.56 15.22 1.89
N GLY A 42 11.92 16.37 2.10
CA GLY A 42 10.53 16.62 1.72
C GLY A 42 9.58 16.60 2.91
N ARG A 43 8.62 17.53 2.88
CA ARG A 43 7.57 17.63 3.91
C ARG A 43 6.51 16.57 3.67
N SER A 44 5.83 16.16 4.74
CA SER A 44 4.66 15.28 4.64
C SER A 44 3.63 15.86 3.67
N PHE A 45 3.06 15.01 2.82
CA PHE A 45 1.97 15.40 1.95
C PHE A 45 0.73 15.76 2.78
N LEU A 46 -0.14 16.61 2.23
CA LEU A 46 -1.43 16.93 2.84
C LEU A 46 -2.44 15.83 2.47
N PRO A 47 -2.92 15.01 3.42
CA PRO A 47 -3.91 13.99 3.11
C PRO A 47 -5.28 14.62 2.79
N PRO A 48 -6.13 13.94 2.00
CA PRO A 48 -7.51 14.37 1.81
C PRO A 48 -8.27 14.28 3.13
N TYR A 49 -9.23 15.18 3.35
CA TYR A 49 -9.94 15.28 4.64
C TYR A 49 -10.62 13.97 5.08
N TRP A 50 -11.24 13.24 4.14
CA TRP A 50 -11.86 11.94 4.43
C TRP A 50 -10.88 10.88 4.93
N GLY A 51 -9.58 11.03 4.62
CA GLY A 51 -8.52 10.14 5.09
C GLY A 51 -8.18 10.31 6.57
N LEU A 52 -8.78 11.30 7.23
CA LEU A 52 -8.70 11.50 8.68
C LEU A 52 -9.86 10.83 9.43
N GLY A 53 -10.82 10.24 8.68
CA GLY A 53 -11.97 9.54 9.23
C GLY A 53 -11.65 8.12 9.69
N PHE A 54 -12.69 7.35 10.05
CA PHE A 54 -12.50 5.94 10.44
C PHE A 54 -12.47 5.03 9.21
N HIS A 55 -11.47 4.13 9.17
CA HIS A 55 -11.22 3.21 8.08
C HIS A 55 -11.43 1.77 8.57
N LEU A 56 -12.09 0.93 7.76
CA LEU A 56 -12.27 -0.48 8.09
C LEU A 56 -11.74 -1.38 6.97
N SER A 57 -10.85 -2.28 7.36
CA SER A 57 -10.28 -3.33 6.52
C SER A 57 -10.25 -4.66 7.26
N ARG A 58 -10.03 -5.72 6.48
CA ARG A 58 -9.72 -7.07 6.93
C ARG A 58 -9.14 -7.82 5.74
N PHE A 59 -8.08 -8.59 5.98
CA PHE A 59 -7.74 -9.73 5.13
C PHE A 59 -8.71 -10.87 5.39
N ASP A 60 -9.28 -11.45 4.34
CA ASP A 60 -10.33 -12.47 4.37
C ASP A 60 -11.71 -11.92 4.74
N TYR A 61 -12.24 -11.01 3.91
CA TYR A 61 -13.69 -10.80 3.87
C TYR A 61 -14.44 -12.01 3.26
N GLY A 62 -13.75 -12.87 2.52
CA GLY A 62 -14.25 -14.10 1.89
C GLY A 62 -15.16 -13.88 0.67
N ASN A 63 -16.07 -12.91 0.72
CA ASN A 63 -16.90 -12.51 -0.43
C ASN A 63 -17.54 -11.13 -0.23
N LEU A 64 -18.13 -10.60 -1.32
CA LEU A 64 -18.79 -9.30 -1.31
C LEU A 64 -20.00 -9.23 -0.38
N THR A 65 -20.75 -10.31 -0.21
CA THR A 65 -21.93 -10.34 0.69
C THR A 65 -21.52 -10.10 2.13
N TYR A 66 -20.44 -10.75 2.58
CA TYR A 66 -19.92 -10.56 3.93
C TYR A 66 -19.33 -9.15 4.12
N MET A 67 -18.60 -8.63 3.13
CA MET A 67 -18.11 -7.24 3.16
C MET A 67 -19.26 -6.24 3.31
N LYS A 68 -20.34 -6.39 2.52
CA LYS A 68 -21.56 -5.57 2.62
C LYS A 68 -22.22 -5.68 3.99
N MET A 69 -22.30 -6.88 4.55
CA MET A 69 -22.86 -7.11 5.89
C MET A 69 -22.03 -6.38 6.97
N VAL A 70 -20.69 -6.44 6.88
CA VAL A 70 -19.80 -5.75 7.82
C VAL A 70 -19.93 -4.24 7.70
N ASN A 71 -20.03 -3.70 6.48
CA ASN A 71 -20.28 -2.28 6.29
C ASN A 71 -21.64 -1.87 6.91
N LYS A 72 -22.70 -2.60 6.55
CA LYS A 72 -24.06 -2.33 7.01
C LYS A 72 -24.19 -2.37 8.54
N ARG A 73 -23.63 -3.37 9.22
CA ARG A 73 -23.74 -3.48 10.69
C ARG A 73 -23.12 -2.29 11.42
N ASN A 74 -22.05 -1.68 10.88
CA ASN A 74 -21.42 -0.49 11.50
C ASN A 74 -22.33 0.72 11.32
N ARG A 75 -22.91 0.88 10.13
CA ARG A 75 -23.88 1.94 9.83
C ARG A 75 -25.15 1.83 10.66
N ASP A 76 -25.69 0.61 10.80
CA ASP A 76 -26.87 0.33 11.62
C ASP A 76 -26.62 0.57 13.13
N ALA A 77 -25.35 0.57 13.56
CA ALA A 77 -24.93 0.86 14.93
C ALA A 77 -24.50 2.33 15.15
N ASP A 78 -24.75 3.21 14.18
CA ASP A 78 -24.34 4.63 14.20
C ASP A 78 -22.83 4.85 14.44
N ILE A 79 -21.99 3.89 14.04
CA ILE A 79 -20.53 4.03 14.10
C ILE A 79 -20.07 4.78 12.84
N PRO A 80 -19.37 5.93 12.97
CA PRO A 80 -18.80 6.63 11.82
C PRO A 80 -17.85 5.71 11.04
N LEU A 81 -18.04 5.65 9.73
CA LEU A 81 -17.21 4.87 8.81
C LEU A 81 -17.07 5.64 7.50
N ASP A 82 -15.87 6.14 7.23
CA ASP A 82 -15.57 6.97 6.07
C ASP A 82 -14.99 6.14 4.93
N VAL A 83 -14.25 5.06 5.24
CA VAL A 83 -13.53 4.27 4.23
C VAL A 83 -13.71 2.77 4.40
N GLN A 84 -14.18 2.12 3.35
CA GLN A 84 -14.19 0.65 3.21
C GLN A 84 -12.98 0.18 2.41
N TYR A 85 -12.24 -0.79 2.94
CA TYR A 85 -11.14 -1.41 2.20
C TYR A 85 -11.57 -2.71 1.53
N ALA A 86 -10.87 -3.07 0.45
CA ALA A 86 -10.86 -4.41 -0.09
C ALA A 86 -9.41 -4.91 -0.13
N ASP A 87 -9.15 -5.95 0.67
CA ASP A 87 -7.89 -6.71 0.67
C ASP A 87 -7.88 -7.73 -0.48
N ILE A 88 -6.80 -8.50 -0.64
CA ILE A 88 -6.49 -9.29 -1.83
C ILE A 88 -7.60 -10.25 -2.27
N ASP A 89 -8.50 -10.64 -1.35
CA ASP A 89 -9.68 -11.48 -1.59
C ASP A 89 -10.53 -11.03 -2.79
N TYR A 90 -10.55 -9.72 -3.07
CA TYR A 90 -11.37 -9.20 -4.17
C TYR A 90 -10.85 -9.59 -5.54
N MET A 91 -9.58 -9.99 -5.66
CA MET A 91 -8.89 -10.29 -6.91
C MET A 91 -9.17 -11.72 -7.38
N ASP A 92 -9.21 -11.94 -8.68
CA ASP A 92 -9.28 -13.28 -9.28
C ASP A 92 -7.94 -13.99 -9.05
N ALA A 93 -7.93 -15.01 -8.18
CA ALA A 93 -6.73 -15.78 -7.81
C ALA A 93 -5.53 -14.88 -7.45
N GLU A 94 -5.78 -13.83 -6.65
CA GLU A 94 -4.75 -12.91 -6.14
C GLU A 94 -3.99 -12.12 -7.23
N LYS A 95 -4.50 -12.12 -8.47
CA LYS A 95 -3.91 -11.37 -9.58
C LYS A 95 -4.27 -9.90 -9.47
N VAL A 96 -3.27 -9.03 -9.36
CA VAL A 96 -3.45 -7.57 -9.36
C VAL A 96 -4.28 -7.08 -10.56
N PHE A 97 -4.99 -5.96 -10.42
CA PHE A 97 -5.84 -5.40 -11.48
C PHE A 97 -7.00 -6.31 -11.97
N THR A 98 -7.37 -7.34 -11.21
CA THR A 98 -8.53 -8.18 -11.49
C THR A 98 -9.60 -8.07 -10.40
N ILE A 99 -10.80 -8.58 -10.68
CA ILE A 99 -11.87 -8.77 -9.70
C ILE A 99 -12.35 -10.22 -9.85
N ASP A 100 -12.45 -10.96 -8.74
CA ASP A 100 -13.00 -12.33 -8.72
C ASP A 100 -14.44 -12.30 -9.27
N PRO A 101 -14.72 -13.00 -10.38
CA PRO A 101 -16.02 -12.94 -11.06
C PRO A 101 -17.13 -13.71 -10.32
N THR A 102 -16.79 -14.48 -9.29
CA THR A 102 -17.69 -15.33 -8.51
C THR A 102 -17.98 -14.72 -7.14
N HIS A 103 -16.94 -14.49 -6.34
CA HIS A 103 -17.09 -14.05 -4.94
C HIS A 103 -17.26 -12.53 -4.81
N TYR A 104 -16.79 -11.77 -5.80
CA TYR A 104 -16.80 -10.31 -5.80
C TYR A 104 -17.52 -9.69 -7.00
N GLN A 105 -18.39 -10.47 -7.65
CA GLN A 105 -19.34 -9.95 -8.65
C GLN A 105 -20.19 -8.83 -8.03
N GLY A 106 -20.18 -7.64 -8.63
CA GLY A 106 -20.92 -6.49 -8.11
C GLY A 106 -20.10 -5.52 -7.24
N LEU A 107 -18.78 -5.76 -7.08
CA LEU A 107 -17.91 -4.92 -6.24
C LEU A 107 -17.88 -3.45 -6.71
N LYS A 108 -17.83 -3.24 -8.03
CA LYS A 108 -17.82 -1.90 -8.63
C LYS A 108 -19.10 -1.12 -8.29
N GLU A 109 -20.24 -1.79 -8.36
CA GLU A 109 -21.55 -1.23 -8.04
C GLU A 109 -21.63 -0.91 -6.54
N PHE A 110 -21.13 -1.80 -5.69
CA PHE A 110 -21.05 -1.55 -4.26
C PHE A 110 -20.17 -0.34 -3.93
N PHE A 111 -18.99 -0.23 -4.53
CA PHE A 111 -18.11 0.94 -4.35
C PHE A 111 -18.75 2.23 -4.85
N SER A 112 -19.52 2.16 -5.94
CA SER A 112 -20.28 3.30 -6.45
C SER A 112 -21.40 3.73 -5.50
N GLN A 113 -22.07 2.75 -4.87
CA GLN A 113 -23.07 3.01 -3.82
C GLN A 113 -22.44 3.69 -2.60
N LEU A 114 -21.35 3.12 -2.06
CA LEU A 114 -20.63 3.70 -0.92
C LEU A 114 -20.19 5.15 -1.20
N ARG A 115 -19.71 5.43 -2.42
CA ARG A 115 -19.36 6.79 -2.84
C ARG A 115 -20.56 7.74 -2.84
N THR A 116 -21.74 7.25 -3.22
CA THR A 116 -22.99 8.02 -3.18
C THR A 116 -23.43 8.28 -1.74
N ASP A 117 -23.14 7.36 -0.82
CA ASP A 117 -23.40 7.49 0.62
C ASP A 117 -22.37 8.34 1.37
N GLY A 118 -21.45 8.99 0.65
CA GLY A 118 -20.43 9.89 1.19
C GLY A 118 -19.14 9.20 1.63
N MET A 119 -19.02 7.88 1.46
CA MET A 119 -17.84 7.12 1.82
C MET A 119 -16.79 7.09 0.69
N ARG A 120 -15.60 6.59 1.02
CA ARG A 120 -14.52 6.27 0.07
C ARG A 120 -14.17 4.79 0.15
N THR A 121 -13.44 4.35 -0.86
CA THR A 121 -13.00 2.95 -0.98
C THR A 121 -11.52 2.91 -1.31
N ILE A 122 -10.78 2.03 -0.66
CA ILE A 122 -9.37 1.77 -0.94
C ILE A 122 -9.23 0.28 -1.25
N ALA A 123 -8.53 -0.05 -2.33
CA ALA A 123 -8.22 -1.43 -2.71
C ALA A 123 -6.71 -1.63 -2.63
N ILE A 124 -6.28 -2.78 -2.09
CA ILE A 124 -4.87 -3.15 -2.08
C ILE A 124 -4.37 -3.40 -3.51
N LEU A 125 -3.08 -3.13 -3.74
CA LEU A 125 -2.36 -3.55 -4.93
C LEU A 125 -0.98 -4.01 -4.50
N ASP A 126 -0.60 -5.21 -4.91
CA ASP A 126 0.76 -5.73 -4.74
C ASP A 126 1.65 -5.34 -5.91
N PRO A 127 2.99 -5.25 -5.72
CA PRO A 127 3.91 -4.90 -6.78
C PRO A 127 4.22 -6.07 -7.72
N GLY A 128 3.97 -7.31 -7.28
CA GLY A 128 4.21 -8.51 -8.07
C GLY A 128 3.15 -8.70 -9.15
N SER A 129 3.57 -9.14 -10.33
CA SER A 129 2.66 -9.52 -11.42
C SER A 129 2.68 -11.04 -11.60
N PHE A 130 1.50 -11.63 -11.83
CA PHE A 130 1.38 -13.06 -12.06
C PHE A 130 2.10 -13.48 -13.36
N ASP A 131 2.89 -14.56 -13.34
CA ASP A 131 3.70 -14.99 -14.48
C ASP A 131 2.87 -15.70 -15.57
N ASP A 132 2.01 -14.94 -16.23
CA ASP A 132 1.25 -15.36 -17.42
C ASP A 132 1.48 -14.39 -18.57
N GLN A 133 2.34 -14.81 -19.50
CA GLN A 133 2.72 -14.02 -20.68
C GLN A 133 1.78 -14.23 -21.87
N LYS A 134 0.66 -14.94 -21.67
CA LYS A 134 -0.25 -15.34 -22.75
C LYS A 134 -1.63 -14.74 -22.61
N TYR A 135 -2.17 -14.65 -21.39
CA TYR A 135 -3.55 -14.19 -21.19
C TYR A 135 -3.69 -13.04 -20.19
N TYR A 136 -2.63 -12.71 -19.43
CA TYR A 136 -2.71 -11.71 -18.39
C TYR A 136 -2.05 -10.39 -18.81
N ALA A 137 -2.89 -9.41 -19.12
CA ALA A 137 -2.48 -8.13 -19.70
C ALA A 137 -1.37 -7.41 -18.91
N PRO A 138 -1.41 -7.29 -17.56
CA PRO A 138 -0.34 -6.62 -16.81
C PRO A 138 1.06 -7.20 -17.06
N THR A 139 1.16 -8.53 -17.20
CA THR A 139 2.44 -9.19 -17.49
C THR A 139 2.83 -9.03 -18.96
N ILE A 140 1.90 -9.19 -19.89
CA ILE A 140 2.17 -9.02 -21.33
C ILE A 140 2.63 -7.59 -21.63
N GLU A 141 1.91 -6.60 -21.12
CA GLU A 141 2.22 -5.19 -21.31
C GLU A 141 3.50 -4.81 -20.56
N GLY A 142 3.69 -5.28 -19.33
CA GLY A 142 4.91 -5.01 -18.57
C GLY A 142 6.18 -5.56 -19.23
N ILE A 143 6.10 -6.73 -19.88
CA ILE A 143 7.22 -7.28 -20.68
C ILE A 143 7.47 -6.42 -21.92
N LYS A 144 6.40 -6.02 -22.62
CA LYS A 144 6.49 -5.20 -23.82
C LYS A 144 7.11 -3.83 -23.54
N GLU A 145 6.71 -3.18 -22.43
CA GLU A 145 7.19 -1.86 -22.01
C GLU A 145 8.48 -1.91 -21.18
N ASP A 146 9.04 -3.11 -20.99
CA ASP A 146 10.29 -3.38 -20.27
C ASP A 146 10.37 -2.82 -18.84
N VAL A 147 9.31 -3.03 -18.04
CA VAL A 147 9.20 -2.43 -16.70
C VAL A 147 9.59 -3.36 -15.55
N PHE A 148 9.89 -4.64 -15.84
CA PHE A 148 10.21 -5.63 -14.82
C PHE A 148 11.71 -5.68 -14.50
N ILE A 149 12.02 -6.01 -13.24
CA ILE A 149 13.40 -6.29 -12.81
C ILE A 149 13.91 -7.55 -13.52
N LYS A 150 15.17 -7.51 -13.96
CA LYS A 150 15.85 -8.60 -14.66
C LYS A 150 17.15 -9.00 -13.95
N TRP A 151 17.55 -10.25 -14.16
CA TRP A 151 18.92 -10.71 -13.90
C TRP A 151 19.90 -10.07 -14.88
N GLU A 152 21.20 -10.18 -14.60
CA GLU A 152 22.27 -9.65 -15.47
C GLU A 152 22.23 -10.23 -16.90
N ASP A 153 21.75 -11.47 -17.04
CA ASP A 153 21.59 -12.14 -18.34
C ASP A 153 20.31 -11.72 -19.10
N GLY A 154 19.56 -10.75 -18.57
CA GLY A 154 18.35 -10.20 -19.17
C GLY A 154 17.09 -11.02 -18.92
N ARG A 155 17.16 -12.17 -18.25
CA ARG A 155 15.96 -12.92 -17.86
C ARG A 155 15.17 -12.17 -16.78
N LEU A 156 13.85 -12.22 -16.86
CA LEU A 156 12.98 -11.67 -15.82
C LEU A 156 13.29 -12.30 -14.46
N MET A 157 13.38 -11.46 -13.43
CA MET A 157 13.45 -11.94 -12.04
C MET A 157 12.07 -12.45 -11.63
N LYS A 158 12.00 -13.69 -11.15
CA LYS A 158 10.75 -14.32 -10.69
C LYS A 158 10.81 -14.54 -9.18
N GLY A 159 9.75 -14.12 -8.49
CA GLY A 159 9.54 -14.43 -7.08
C GLY A 159 9.17 -15.91 -6.89
N THR A 160 9.27 -16.39 -5.65
CA THR A 160 8.82 -17.71 -5.22
C THR A 160 7.46 -17.67 -4.56
#